data_AF-A0A5B1B2Q1-F1
#
_entry.id   AF-A0A5B1B2Q1-F1
#
_cell.length_a   1.000
_cell.length_b   1.000
_cell.length_c   1.000
_cell.angle_alpha   90.00
_cell.angle_beta   90.00
_cell.angle_gamma   90.00
#
_symmetry.space_group_name_H-M   'P 1'
#
loop_
_entity.id
_entity.type
_entity.pdbx_description
1 polymer ?
#
loop_
_entity_poly.entity_id
_entity_poly.type
_entity_poly.pdbx_seq_one_letter_code
_entity_poly.pdbx_strand_id
1 'polypeptide(L)'
;MIQKGQEVNSALSYEYILLKAKVNTNRNPEDVKALKIVEKKFIAHSDMLASMKKQNLTMEDIQNPEGTLKQLKDKYENKIYNMYVEKRPEDKTVNFIEVRLADMYHKVLKE
;
A
#
# COMPACT_ATOMS: atom_id res chain seq x y z
N MET A 1 0.32 7.32 11.41
CA MET A 1 0.48 6.57 10.13
C MET A 1 0.87 5.11 10.35
N ILE A 2 1.92 4.80 11.12
CA ILE A 2 2.35 3.40 11.37
C ILE A 2 1.25 2.55 12.02
N GLN A 3 0.54 3.09 13.02
CA GLN A 3 -0.54 2.39 13.71
C GLN A 3 -1.70 2.00 12.76
N LYS A 4 -2.12 2.93 11.89
CA LYS A 4 -3.15 2.67 10.89
C LYS A 4 -2.69 1.65 9.84
N GLY A 5 -1.41 1.68 9.46
CA GLY A 5 -0.81 0.62 8.63
C GLY A 5 -0.78 -0.74 9.34
N GLN A 6 -0.55 -0.79 10.65
CA GLN A 6 -0.62 -2.05 11.41
C GLN A 6 -2.05 -2.62 11.50
N GLU A 7 -3.06 -1.75 11.59
CA GLU A 7 -4.47 -2.15 11.58
C GLU A 7 -4.86 -2.76 10.24
N VAL A 8 -4.51 -2.11 9.12
CA VAL A 8 -4.76 -2.64 7.76
C VAL A 8 -4.02 -3.96 7.53
N ASN A 9 -2.77 -4.06 7.99
CA ASN A 9 -2.01 -5.31 7.87
C ASN A 9 -2.63 -6.45 8.67
N SER A 10 -3.16 -6.15 9.86
CA SER A 10 -3.87 -7.12 10.70
C SER A 10 -5.18 -7.59 10.04
N ALA A 11 -5.93 -6.66 9.42
CA ALA A 11 -7.15 -7.00 8.69
C ALA A 11 -6.87 -7.92 7.48
N LEU A 12 -5.85 -7.59 6.68
CA LEU A 12 -5.43 -8.42 5.54
C LEU A 12 -4.91 -9.80 5.97
N SER A 13 -4.18 -9.87 7.09
CA SER A 13 -3.73 -11.13 7.68
C SER A 13 -4.91 -12.02 8.07
N TYR A 14 -5.91 -11.43 8.73
CA TYR A 14 -7.11 -12.14 9.14
C TYR A 14 -7.91 -12.65 7.94
N GLU A 15 -8.10 -11.81 6.91
CA GLU A 15 -8.75 -12.19 5.66
C GLU A 15 -8.00 -13.36 4.97
N TYR A 16 -6.66 -13.30 4.90
CA TYR A 16 -5.84 -14.37 4.34
C TYR A 16 -6.03 -15.70 5.09
N ILE A 17 -6.01 -15.67 6.43
CA ILE A 17 -6.17 -16.87 7.26
C ILE A 17 -7.54 -17.50 7.05
N LEU A 18 -8.61 -16.69 7.05
CA LEU A 18 -9.97 -17.18 6.83
C LEU A 18 -10.15 -17.78 5.44
N LEU A 19 -9.65 -17.11 4.40
CA LEU A 19 -9.77 -17.60 3.02
C LEU A 19 -8.95 -18.88 2.82
N LYS A 20 -7.77 -18.96 3.43
CA LYS A 20 -6.91 -20.15 3.40
C LYS A 20 -7.59 -21.34 4.08
N ALA A 21 -8.21 -21.12 5.25
CA ALA A 21 -8.99 -22.14 5.92
C ALA A 21 -10.17 -22.62 5.04
N LYS A 22 -10.91 -21.69 4.43
CA LYS A 22 -12.01 -22.00 3.51
C LYS A 22 -11.57 -22.84 2.31
N VAL A 23 -10.48 -22.44 1.64
CA VAL A 23 -9.92 -23.18 0.49
C VAL A 23 -9.45 -24.58 0.88
N ASN A 24 -8.90 -24.75 2.08
CA ASN A 24 -8.47 -26.05 2.59
C ASN A 24 -9.65 -26.97 2.92
N THR A 25 -10.79 -26.42 3.35
CA THR A 25 -12.01 -27.18 3.65
C THR A 25 -12.80 -27.50 2.38
N ASN A 26 -12.91 -26.56 1.44
CA ASN A 26 -13.63 -26.75 0.19
C ASN A 26 -12.94 -26.01 -0.96
N ARG A 27 -12.33 -26.78 -1.86
CA ARG A 27 -11.43 -26.24 -2.89
C ARG A 27 -12.21 -25.75 -4.10
N ASN A 28 -12.80 -24.56 -3.99
CA ASN A 28 -13.43 -23.86 -5.11
C ASN A 28 -12.39 -23.06 -5.91
N PRO A 29 -12.33 -23.18 -7.25
CA PRO A 29 -11.46 -22.37 -8.11
C PRO A 29 -11.54 -20.85 -7.89
N GLU A 30 -12.72 -20.32 -7.54
CA GLU A 30 -12.91 -18.89 -7.27
C GLU A 30 -12.24 -18.47 -5.96
N ASP A 31 -12.41 -19.26 -4.90
CA ASP A 31 -11.79 -19.03 -3.59
C ASP A 31 -10.25 -19.16 -3.68
N VAL A 32 -9.73 -20.06 -4.53
CA VAL A 32 -8.29 -20.18 -4.81
C VAL A 32 -7.74 -18.93 -5.51
N LYS A 33 -8.48 -18.35 -6.47
CA LYS A 33 -8.08 -17.10 -7.12
C LYS A 33 -8.10 -15.93 -6.14
N ALA A 34 -9.16 -15.82 -5.34
CA ALA A 34 -9.28 -14.80 -4.31
C ALA A 34 -8.15 -14.91 -3.27
N LEU A 35 -7.78 -16.12 -2.85
CA LEU A 35 -6.70 -16.35 -1.90
C LEU A 35 -5.36 -15.81 -2.42
N LYS A 36 -5.04 -16.06 -3.70
CA LYS A 36 -3.82 -15.52 -4.33
C LYS A 36 -3.81 -13.99 -4.39
N ILE A 37 -4.96 -13.35 -4.55
CA ILE A 37 -5.07 -11.89 -4.59
C ILE A 37 -4.85 -11.32 -3.18
N VAL A 38 -5.51 -11.88 -2.18
CA VAL A 38 -5.38 -11.45 -0.77
C VAL A 38 -3.96 -11.67 -0.26
N GLU A 39 -3.34 -12.81 -0.60
CA GLU A 39 -1.94 -13.11 -0.27
C GLU A 39 -0.98 -12.07 -0.84
N LYS A 40 -1.11 -11.73 -2.12
CA LYS A 40 -0.30 -10.68 -2.75
C LYS A 40 -0.50 -9.32 -2.09
N LYS A 41 -1.74 -8.96 -1.75
CA LYS A 41 -2.06 -7.71 -1.04
C LYS A 41 -1.42 -7.69 0.35
N PHE A 42 -1.51 -8.79 1.10
CA PHE A 42 -0.94 -8.90 2.43
C PHE A 42 0.59 -8.79 2.43
N ILE A 43 1.26 -9.50 1.51
CA ILE A 43 2.73 -9.44 1.36
C ILE A 43 3.16 -8.02 1.00
N ALA A 44 2.56 -7.43 -0.03
CA ALA A 44 2.85 -6.06 -0.42
C ALA A 44 2.64 -5.11 0.77
N HIS A 45 1.48 -5.14 1.41
CA HIS A 45 1.22 -4.23 2.53
C HIS A 45 2.20 -4.43 3.71
N SER A 46 2.62 -5.67 3.98
CA SER A 46 3.62 -5.98 5.01
C SER A 46 5.00 -5.43 4.65
N ASP A 47 5.44 -5.59 3.40
CA ASP A 47 6.73 -5.08 2.92
C ASP A 47 6.77 -3.54 2.92
N MET A 48 5.65 -2.91 2.57
CA MET A 48 5.49 -1.46 2.66
C MET A 48 5.63 -1.00 4.12
N LEU A 49 4.89 -1.62 5.05
CA LEU A 49 4.93 -1.27 6.45
C LEU A 49 6.33 -1.49 7.06
N ALA A 50 7.02 -2.56 6.66
CA ALA A 50 8.40 -2.82 7.07
C ALA A 50 9.35 -1.72 6.55
N SER A 51 9.18 -1.29 5.30
CA SER A 51 9.96 -0.22 4.69
C SER A 51 9.69 1.13 5.35
N MET A 52 8.43 1.45 5.64
CA MET A 52 8.04 2.66 6.36
C MET A 52 8.59 2.68 7.79
N LYS A 53 8.55 1.54 8.50
CA LYS A 53 9.17 1.41 9.84
C LYS A 53 10.68 1.58 9.79
N LYS A 54 11.34 1.03 8.76
CA LYS A 54 12.79 1.19 8.55
C LYS A 54 13.19 2.64 8.27
N GLN A 55 12.35 3.38 7.54
CA GLN A 55 12.65 4.76 7.17
C GLN A 55 12.21 5.80 8.21
N ASN A 56 11.40 5.41 9.21
CA ASN A 56 10.95 6.26 10.32
C ASN A 56 10.59 7.69 9.89
N LEU A 57 9.90 7.82 8.75
CA LEU A 57 9.61 9.09 8.09
C LEU A 57 8.97 10.06 9.09
N THR A 58 9.67 11.15 9.36
CA THR A 58 9.20 12.25 10.20
C THR A 58 8.37 13.23 9.37
N MET A 59 7.64 14.12 10.02
CA MET A 59 6.96 15.22 9.31
C MET A 59 7.94 16.12 8.58
N GLU A 60 9.17 16.25 9.08
CA GLU A 60 10.23 17.03 8.45
C GLU A 60 10.64 16.42 7.10
N ASP A 61 10.78 15.08 7.05
CA ASP A 61 11.07 14.35 5.81
C ASP A 61 9.94 14.45 4.77
N ILE A 62 8.70 14.67 5.20
CA ILE A 62 7.56 14.86 4.29
C ILE A 62 7.52 16.30 3.76
N GLN A 63 7.86 17.28 4.60
CA GLN A 63 7.90 18.70 4.22
C GLN A 63 9.09 19.00 3.31
N ASN A 64 10.23 18.38 3.60
CA ASN A 64 11.48 18.51 2.84
C ASN A 64 11.94 17.13 2.34
N PRO A 65 11.24 16.53 1.38
CA PRO A 65 11.58 15.19 0.92
C PRO A 65 12.89 15.21 0.15
N GLU A 66 13.75 14.25 0.46
CA GLU A 66 15.00 13.97 -0.25
C GLU A 66 14.95 12.59 -0.95
N GLY A 67 15.93 12.33 -1.82
CA GLY A 67 16.10 11.04 -2.48
C GLY A 67 14.86 10.57 -3.24
N THR A 68 14.48 9.30 -3.03
CA THR A 68 13.37 8.64 -3.74
C THR A 68 12.01 9.25 -3.42
N LEU A 69 11.82 9.78 -2.20
CA LEU A 69 10.58 10.44 -1.81
C LEU A 69 10.41 11.78 -2.55
N LYS A 70 11.51 12.52 -2.74
CA LYS A 70 11.54 13.73 -3.56
C LYS A 70 11.15 13.43 -5.01
N GLN A 71 11.76 12.40 -5.59
CA GLN A 71 11.46 11.97 -6.96
C GLN A 71 9.99 11.56 -7.12
N LEU A 72 9.40 10.92 -6.11
CA LEU A 72 7.99 10.56 -6.12
C LEU A 72 7.09 11.80 -6.08
N LYS A 73 7.40 12.74 -5.18
CA LYS A 73 6.69 14.02 -5.08
C LYS A 73 6.75 14.76 -6.40
N ASP A 74 7.95 15.05 -6.91
CA ASP A 74 8.15 15.81 -8.16
C ASP A 74 7.44 15.15 -9.35
N LYS A 75 7.46 13.81 -9.41
CA LYS A 75 6.81 13.04 -10.48
C LYS A 75 5.27 13.16 -10.47
N TYR A 76 4.65 13.22 -9.29
CA TYR A 76 3.20 13.16 -9.17
C TYR A 76 2.54 14.44 -8.67
N GLU A 77 3.31 15.47 -8.31
CA GLU A 77 2.83 16.76 -7.82
C GLU A 77 1.80 17.38 -8.78
N ASN A 78 2.14 17.49 -10.07
CA ASN A 78 1.21 18.00 -11.08
C ASN A 78 -0.08 17.17 -11.18
N LYS A 79 0.01 15.84 -11.01
CA LYS A 79 -1.17 14.97 -11.08
C LYS A 79 -2.07 15.16 -9.87
N ILE A 80 -1.50 15.26 -8.67
CA ILE A 80 -2.22 15.50 -7.42
C ILE A 80 -2.86 16.89 -7.43
N TYR A 81 -2.12 17.90 -7.90
CA TYR A 81 -2.65 19.26 -8.08
C TYR A 81 -3.86 19.26 -9.02
N ASN A 82 -3.78 18.56 -10.16
CA ASN A 82 -4.92 18.44 -11.07
C ASN A 82 -6.11 17.72 -10.42
N MET A 83 -5.88 16.67 -9.63
CA MET A 83 -6.97 16.00 -8.89
C MET A 83 -7.65 16.94 -7.88
N TYR A 84 -6.88 17.82 -7.24
CA TYR A 84 -7.40 18.86 -6.35
C TYR A 84 -8.22 19.92 -7.10
N VAL A 85 -7.69 20.44 -8.22
CA VAL A 85 -8.38 21.42 -9.08
C VAL A 85 -9.68 20.85 -9.64
N GLU A 86 -9.68 19.57 -10.03
CA GLU A 86 -10.85 18.82 -10.49
C GLU A 86 -11.85 18.50 -9.38
N LYS A 87 -11.61 18.92 -8.13
CA LYS A 87 -12.43 18.63 -6.94
C LYS A 87 -12.72 17.14 -6.78
N ARG A 88 -11.75 16.28 -7.11
CA ARG A 88 -11.92 14.85 -6.87
C ARG A 88 -12.07 14.62 -5.36
N PRO A 89 -12.90 13.64 -4.96
CA PRO A 89 -13.03 13.26 -3.57
C PRO A 89 -11.65 12.99 -2.93
N GLU A 90 -11.45 13.49 -1.71
CA GLU A 90 -10.18 13.42 -1.00
C GLU A 90 -9.68 11.97 -0.85
N ASP A 91 -10.59 11.02 -0.60
CA ASP A 91 -10.30 9.59 -0.53
C ASP A 91 -9.64 9.05 -1.82
N LYS A 92 -10.01 9.59 -2.99
CA LYS A 92 -9.41 9.19 -4.28
C LYS A 92 -7.99 9.72 -4.43
N THR A 93 -7.75 10.93 -3.96
CA THR A 93 -6.41 11.54 -3.99
C THR A 93 -5.48 10.85 -3.00
N VAL A 94 -5.95 10.59 -1.78
CA VAL A 94 -5.21 9.83 -0.77
C VAL A 94 -4.89 8.42 -1.27
N ASN A 95 -5.89 7.68 -1.77
CA ASN A 95 -5.66 6.34 -2.32
C ASN A 95 -4.67 6.34 -3.49
N PHE A 96 -4.70 7.37 -4.35
CA PHE A 96 -3.70 7.51 -5.41
C PHE A 96 -2.28 7.66 -4.84
N ILE A 97 -2.11 8.53 -3.84
CA ILE A 97 -0.81 8.75 -3.18
C ILE A 97 -0.33 7.47 -2.49
N GLU A 98 -1.22 6.78 -1.77
CA GLU A 98 -0.91 5.50 -1.10
C GLU A 98 -0.46 4.42 -2.09
N VAL A 99 -1.14 4.27 -3.22
CA VAL A 99 -0.72 3.34 -4.28
C VAL A 99 0.64 3.70 -4.85
N ARG A 100 0.94 4.99 -5.06
CA ARG A 100 2.24 5.41 -5.60
C ARG A 100 3.38 5.28 -4.59
N LEU A 101 3.11 5.51 -3.30
CA LEU A 101 4.05 5.21 -2.23
C LEU A 101 4.30 3.70 -2.14
N ALA A 102 3.26 2.88 -2.22
CA ALA A 102 3.38 1.43 -2.27
C ALA A 102 4.25 1.01 -3.48
N ASP A 103 3.95 1.49 -4.69
CA ASP A 103 4.77 1.23 -5.89
C ASP A 103 6.25 1.61 -5.69
N MET A 104 6.53 2.72 -5.00
CA MET A 104 7.89 3.16 -4.69
C MET A 104 8.60 2.21 -3.73
N TYR A 105 7.91 1.79 -2.67
CA TYR A 105 8.45 0.86 -1.67
C TYR A 105 8.51 -0.60 -2.16
N HIS A 106 7.65 -0.97 -3.11
CA HIS A 106 7.57 -2.32 -3.69
C HIS A 106 8.52 -2.58 -4.86
N LYS A 107 9.44 -1.66 -5.18
CA LYS A 107 10.53 -1.91 -6.13
C LYS A 107 11.64 -2.88 -5.62
N VAL A 108 11.30 -3.84 -4.76
CA VAL A 108 12.17 -4.97 -4.35
C VAL A 108 11.36 -6.28 -4.30
N LEU A 109 10.73 -6.64 -5.43
CA LEU A 109 10.68 -8.03 -5.86
C LEU A 109 11.15 -8.05 -7.32
N LYS A 110 12.49 -8.13 -7.46
CA LYS A 110 13.33 -8.21 -8.67
C LYS A 110 13.93 -6.90 -9.19
N GLU A 111 15.18 -6.65 -8.80
CA GLU A 111 16.30 -6.89 -9.73
C GLU A 111 16.91 -8.26 -9.41
#